data_AF-A0A075FP35-F1
#
_entry.id   AF-A0A075FP35-F1
#
_cell.length_a   1.000
_cell.length_b   1.000
_cell.length_c   1.000
_cell.angle_alpha   90.00
_cell.angle_beta   90.00
_cell.angle_gamma   90.00
#
_symmetry.space_group_name_H-M   'P 1'
#
loop_
_entity.id
_entity.type
_entity.pdbx_description
1 polymer ?
#
loop_
_entity_poly.entity_id
_entity_poly.type
_entity_poly.pdbx_seq_one_letter_code
_entity_poly.pdbx_strand_id
1 'polypeptide(L)'
;MAEVITDGIVIMPDALVVKDIPGLPLFAGEMINGTIWFILKTAAVIFFILLPRGVFPRIRIDLLLKIGWYKLIVLAFVNIFIALALVYGGIIGPGGII
;
A
#
# COMPACT_ATOMS: atom_id res chain seq x y z
N MET A 1 -25.52 21.64 -8.64
CA MET A 1 -24.29 20.82 -8.76
C MET A 1 -23.77 20.35 -7.39
N ALA A 2 -24.66 19.92 -6.49
CA ALA A 2 -24.31 19.42 -5.15
C ALA A 2 -25.00 18.06 -4.88
N GLU A 3 -25.24 17.29 -5.95
CA GLU A 3 -26.03 16.04 -5.91
C GLU A 3 -25.20 14.84 -6.42
N VAL A 4 -24.03 15.08 -7.03
CA VAL A 4 -23.13 14.05 -7.58
C VAL A 4 -22.23 13.40 -6.50
N ILE A 5 -22.28 13.88 -5.25
CA ILE A 5 -21.58 13.26 -4.11
C ILE A 5 -22.48 12.22 -3.40
N THR A 6 -23.79 12.23 -3.68
CA THR A 6 -24.76 11.35 -3.01
C THR A 6 -25.04 10.06 -3.76
N ASP A 7 -24.74 9.99 -5.07
CA ASP A 7 -24.87 8.78 -5.88
C ASP A 7 -23.49 8.34 -6.40
N GLY A 8 -22.71 7.73 -5.50
CA GLY A 8 -21.60 6.90 -5.91
C GLY A 8 -22.15 5.74 -6.74
N ILE A 9 -21.81 5.73 -8.04
CA ILE A 9 -22.05 4.68 -9.04
C ILE A 9 -22.48 3.34 -8.43
N VAL A 10 -23.79 3.10 -8.47
CA VAL A 10 -24.46 1.88 -8.02
C VAL A 10 -24.08 0.75 -8.97
N ILE A 11 -23.05 -0.02 -8.63
CA ILE A 11 -22.67 -1.24 -9.37
C ILE A 11 -23.02 -2.52 -8.62
N MET A 12 -23.41 -2.44 -7.34
CA MET A 12 -23.96 -3.55 -6.54
C MET A 12 -24.57 -3.02 -5.22
N PRO A 13 -25.83 -3.35 -4.85
CA PRO A 13 -26.40 -2.95 -3.57
C PRO A 13 -25.81 -3.78 -2.42
N ASP A 14 -25.45 -3.11 -1.32
CA ASP A 14 -24.95 -3.64 -0.02
C ASP A 14 -23.47 -4.02 0.14
N ALA A 15 -22.53 -3.31 -0.48
CA ALA A 15 -21.10 -3.38 -0.10
C ALA A 15 -20.59 -2.18 0.73
N LEU A 16 -21.46 -1.32 1.27
CA LEU A 16 -21.06 -0.07 1.93
C LEU A 16 -21.98 0.27 3.12
N VAL A 17 -21.42 0.09 4.33
CA VAL A 17 -21.78 0.76 5.59
C VAL A 17 -23.21 0.55 6.09
N VAL A 18 -23.48 -0.63 6.67
CA VAL A 18 -24.60 -0.80 7.61
C VAL A 18 -24.12 -0.33 8.99
N LYS A 19 -24.48 0.91 9.30
CA LYS A 19 -24.47 1.44 10.66
C LYS A 19 -25.76 0.95 11.35
N ASP A 20 -25.57 0.07 12.33
CA ASP A 20 -26.51 -0.30 13.41
C ASP A 20 -27.63 -1.31 13.11
N ILE A 21 -27.28 -2.61 13.13
CA ILE A 21 -28.21 -3.67 13.56
C ILE A 21 -27.97 -3.88 15.07
N PRO A 22 -28.92 -3.50 15.95
CA PRO A 22 -28.74 -3.69 17.38
C PRO A 22 -28.84 -5.18 17.72
N GLY A 23 -27.70 -5.83 17.97
CA GLY A 23 -27.69 -7.21 18.47
C GLY A 23 -26.54 -8.11 18.05
N LEU A 24 -25.63 -7.69 17.16
CA LEU A 24 -24.47 -8.53 16.83
C LEU A 24 -23.20 -7.70 16.51
N PRO A 25 -22.38 -7.36 17.53
CA PRO A 25 -21.16 -6.59 17.38
C PRO A 25 -19.97 -7.52 17.06
N LEU A 26 -20.02 -8.26 15.96
CA LEU A 26 -18.90 -9.12 15.58
C LEU A 26 -17.88 -8.39 14.68
N PHE A 27 -18.32 -7.48 13.81
CA PHE A 27 -17.41 -6.64 13.00
C PHE A 27 -18.03 -5.26 12.75
N ALA A 28 -17.38 -4.19 13.24
CA ALA A 28 -17.75 -2.82 12.90
C ALA A 28 -17.60 -2.62 11.37
N GLY A 29 -18.50 -1.88 10.72
CA GLY A 29 -18.45 -1.64 9.26
C GLY A 29 -17.10 -1.09 8.77
N GLU A 30 -16.35 -0.41 9.63
CA GLU A 30 -14.97 0.04 9.37
C GLU A 30 -13.96 -1.11 9.24
N MET A 31 -14.11 -2.17 10.04
CA MET A 31 -13.29 -3.38 9.94
C MET A 31 -13.54 -4.12 8.62
N ILE A 32 -14.78 -4.13 8.13
CA ILE A 32 -15.14 -4.76 6.86
C ILE A 32 -14.49 -3.99 5.69
N ASN A 33 -14.58 -2.67 5.70
CA ASN A 33 -13.96 -1.83 4.68
C ASN A 33 -12.42 -2.00 4.68
N GLY A 34 -11.79 -1.94 5.85
CA GLY A 34 -10.36 -2.18 6.01
C GLY A 34 -9.92 -3.58 5.54
N THR A 35 -10.72 -4.61 5.85
CA THR A 35 -10.46 -5.99 5.44
C THR A 35 -10.55 -6.16 3.92
N ILE A 36 -11.55 -5.56 3.27
CA ILE A 36 -11.70 -5.59 1.82
C ILE A 36 -10.50 -4.94 1.12
N TRP A 37 -10.07 -3.76 1.58
CA TRP A 37 -8.91 -3.09 1.02
C TRP A 37 -7.60 -3.84 1.27
N PHE A 38 -7.45 -4.46 2.44
CA PHE A 38 -6.30 -5.30 2.75
C PHE A 38 -6.21 -6.51 1.81
N ILE A 39 -7.31 -7.22 1.60
CA ILE A 39 -7.37 -8.37 0.68
C ILE A 39 -7.08 -7.92 -0.75
N LEU A 40 -7.68 -6.81 -1.21
CA LEU A 40 -7.48 -6.29 -2.56
C LEU A 40 -6.01 -5.93 -2.81
N LYS A 41 -5.37 -5.20 -1.89
CA LYS A 41 -3.94 -4.86 -2.00
C LYS A 41 -3.05 -6.08 -1.95
N THR A 42 -3.36 -7.03 -1.07
CA THR A 42 -2.61 -8.29 -0.97
C THR A 42 -2.69 -9.09 -2.26
N ALA A 43 -3.88 -9.20 -2.87
CA ALA A 43 -4.06 -9.84 -4.17
C ALA A 43 -3.26 -9.13 -5.27
N ALA A 44 -3.22 -7.79 -5.28
CA ALA A 44 -2.43 -7.01 -6.22
C ALA A 44 -0.92 -7.23 -6.06
N VAL A 45 -0.41 -7.25 -4.81
CA VAL A 45 1.00 -7.53 -4.51
C VAL A 45 1.37 -8.95 -4.91
N ILE A 46 0.52 -9.94 -4.61
CA ILE A 46 0.73 -11.32 -5.03
C ILE A 46 0.84 -11.35 -6.56
N PHE A 47 -0.12 -10.81 -7.28
CA PHE A 47 -0.06 -10.76 -8.74
C PHE A 47 1.25 -10.15 -9.26
N PHE A 48 1.69 -9.04 -8.66
CA PHE A 48 2.95 -8.39 -9.02
C PHE A 48 4.21 -9.21 -8.71
N ILE A 49 4.20 -10.07 -7.69
CA ILE A 49 5.30 -11.00 -7.39
C ILE A 49 5.26 -12.21 -8.34
N LEU A 50 4.04 -12.65 -8.71
CA LEU A 50 3.82 -13.82 -9.54
C LEU A 50 4.16 -13.61 -11.03
N LEU A 51 4.26 -12.36 -11.49
CA LEU A 51 4.66 -12.04 -12.87
C LEU A 51 6.19 -12.16 -13.10
N PRO A 52 7.07 -11.47 -12.33
CA PRO A 52 8.52 -11.60 -12.39
C PRO A 52 9.04 -13.03 -12.38
N ARG A 53 8.47 -13.90 -11.53
CA ARG A 53 8.89 -15.31 -11.42
C ARG A 53 8.76 -16.09 -12.74
N GLY A 54 7.89 -15.67 -13.65
CA GLY A 54 7.72 -16.30 -14.97
C GLY A 54 8.52 -15.64 -16.09
N VAL A 55 8.97 -14.39 -15.90
CA VAL A 55 9.64 -13.57 -16.93
C VAL A 55 11.15 -13.60 -16.78
N PHE A 56 11.68 -13.66 -15.54
CA PHE A 56 13.11 -13.58 -15.31
C PHE A 56 13.81 -14.94 -15.47
N PRO A 57 14.83 -15.05 -16.36
CA PRO A 57 15.65 -16.24 -16.46
C PRO A 57 16.54 -16.41 -15.22
N ARG A 58 16.91 -17.66 -14.91
CA ARG A 58 17.65 -18.04 -13.69
C ARG A 58 18.90 -17.18 -13.47
N ILE A 59 18.86 -16.32 -12.46
CA ILE A 59 19.98 -15.46 -12.06
C ILE A 59 20.96 -16.25 -11.18
N ARG A 60 22.27 -16.07 -11.40
CA ARG A 60 23.32 -16.66 -10.55
C ARG A 60 23.39 -15.97 -9.19
N ILE A 61 23.63 -16.75 -8.12
CA ILE A 61 23.68 -16.23 -6.73
C ILE A 61 24.74 -15.15 -6.54
N ASP A 62 25.88 -15.25 -7.25
CA ASP A 62 26.95 -14.25 -7.17
C ASP A 62 26.50 -12.87 -7.67
N LEU A 63 25.63 -12.84 -8.68
CA LEU A 63 25.06 -11.59 -9.19
C LEU A 63 24.05 -11.01 -8.22
N LEU A 64 23.23 -11.86 -7.56
CA LEU A 64 22.30 -11.42 -6.52
C LEU A 64 23.04 -10.82 -5.32
N LEU A 65 24.11 -11.47 -4.85
CA LEU A 65 24.97 -10.97 -3.78
C LEU A 65 25.63 -9.65 -4.17
N LYS A 66 26.17 -9.55 -5.39
CA LYS A 66 26.79 -8.30 -5.86
C LYS A 66 25.79 -7.15 -5.93
N ILE A 67 24.57 -7.38 -6.41
CA ILE A 67 23.53 -6.33 -6.48
C ILE A 67 23.06 -5.95 -5.06
N GLY A 68 22.82 -6.94 -4.19
CA GLY A 68 22.39 -6.69 -2.82
C GLY A 68 23.42 -5.88 -2.04
N TRP A 69 24.65 -6.37 -1.97
CA TRP A 69 25.68 -5.76 -1.14
C TRP A 69 26.22 -4.44 -1.68
N TYR A 70 26.43 -4.30 -3.00
CA TYR A 70 27.04 -3.09 -3.54
C TYR A 70 26.04 -2.02 -3.97
N LYS A 71 24.84 -2.40 -4.44
CA LYS A 71 23.87 -1.42 -4.94
C LYS A 71 22.75 -1.15 -3.94
N LEU A 72 22.07 -2.19 -3.44
CA LEU A 72 20.87 -1.99 -2.61
C LEU A 72 21.23 -1.39 -1.24
N ILE A 73 22.28 -1.87 -0.58
CA ILE A 73 22.72 -1.32 0.72
C ILE A 73 23.12 0.15 0.56
N VAL A 74 23.98 0.47 -0.42
CA VAL A 74 24.46 1.84 -0.63
C VAL A 74 23.29 2.77 -0.97
N LEU A 75 22.34 2.34 -1.80
CA LEU A 75 21.16 3.13 -2.13
C LEU A 75 20.25 3.36 -0.90
N ALA A 76 20.08 2.36 -0.04
CA ALA A 76 19.33 2.49 1.20
C ALA A 76 19.98 3.49 2.18
N PHE A 77 21.32 3.46 2.30
CA PHE A 77 22.05 4.45 3.10
C PHE A 77 21.85 5.87 2.58
N VAL A 78 22.01 6.09 1.28
CA VAL A 78 21.78 7.41 0.67
C VAL A 78 20.34 7.87 0.90
N ASN A 79 19.37 6.97 0.75
CA ASN A 79 17.95 7.28 1.00
C ASN A 79 17.69 7.73 2.45
N ILE A 80 18.32 7.12 3.44
CA ILE A 80 18.20 7.54 4.85
C ILE A 80 18.73 8.97 5.04
N PHE A 81 19.87 9.32 4.44
CA PHE A 81 20.41 10.67 4.54
C PHE A 81 19.53 11.71 3.83
N ILE A 82 18.93 11.35 2.67
CA ILE A 82 17.97 12.21 1.98
C ILE A 82 16.73 12.43 2.84
N ALA A 83 16.17 11.37 3.43
CA ALA A 83 15.03 11.49 4.33
C ALA A 83 15.35 12.37 5.55
N LEU A 84 16.53 12.19 6.16
CA LEU A 84 17.01 13.05 7.24
C LEU A 84 17.13 14.51 6.80
N ALA A 85 17.74 14.77 5.66
CA ALA A 85 17.89 16.12 5.13
C ALA A 85 16.55 16.79 4.83
N LEU A 86 15.56 16.04 4.30
CA LEU A 86 14.21 16.55 4.04
C LEU A 86 13.46 16.90 5.33
N VAL A 87 13.60 16.07 6.36
CA VAL A 87 12.93 16.27 7.66
C VAL A 87 13.57 17.42 8.43
N TYR A 88 14.91 17.42 8.58
CA TYR A 88 15.62 18.47 9.31
C TYR A 88 15.76 19.77 8.53
N GLY A 89 15.73 19.71 7.20
CA GLY A 89 15.66 20.89 6.33
C GLY A 89 14.30 21.58 6.35
N GLY A 90 13.32 21.03 7.09
CA GLY A 90 12.00 21.62 7.25
C GLY A 90 11.14 21.54 5.99
N ILE A 91 11.42 20.65 5.05
CA ILE A 91 10.61 20.50 3.82
C ILE A 91 9.47 19.50 4.05
N ILE A 92 9.69 18.46 4.87
CA ILE A 92 8.69 17.43 5.20
C ILE A 92 8.64 17.24 6.72
N GLY A 93 7.56 17.65 7.37
CA GLY A 93 7.29 17.39 8.78
C GLY A 93 6.54 16.07 9.01
N PRO A 94 6.38 15.62 10.27
CA PRO A 94 5.72 14.34 10.61
C PRO A 94 4.28 14.18 10.09
N GLY A 95 3.64 15.25 9.63
CA GLY A 95 2.30 15.26 9.03
C GLY A 95 2.24 15.61 7.54
N GLY A 96 3.37 15.84 6.85
CA GLY A 96 3.42 16.25 5.44
C GLY A 96 4.34 17.44 5.16
N ILE A 97 4.31 17.91 3.91
CA ILE A 97 5.04 19.12 3.47
C ILE A 97 4.46 20.32 4.22
N ILE A 98 5.31 21.14 4.85
CA ILE A 98 4.88 22.39 5.48
C ILE A 98 4.55 23.46 4.43
#